data_AF-A0A6L9QKS7-F1
#
_entry.id   AF-A0A6L9QKS7-F1
#
_cell.length_a   1.000
_cell.length_b   1.000
_cell.length_c   1.000
_cell.angle_alpha   90.00
_cell.angle_beta   90.00
_cell.angle_gamma   90.00
#
_symmetry.space_group_name_H-M   'P 1'
#
loop_
_entity.id
_entity.type
_entity.pdbx_description
1 polymer ?
#
loop_
_entity_poly.entity_id
_entity_poly.type
_entity_poly.pdbx_seq_one_letter_code
_entity_poly.pdbx_strand_id
1 'polypeptide(L)'
;MGDALAWRFLNRHVIREMARGRLRPPSLKGQGQDFDYVLDVAEDIAGAGLAPIIADLTHLISVGDVIVAAPEVITILECKNSSSFNHKPQGRHARQQERALMAADYLADGIITTNEGMDRISIDLDLPEPDTDSLHKCIKAAQDSSLGAAFTEIDERDLILVIWPGELESDEVLDCLGMDFTDWKDPAIAFFSDAVDVPTPFRMNPYAAALPAPFRCALAEGDIVVGRFVDIGLLETPKTEGRDFDIELYRKHGRIHIRTKLHEHICDISPRFIDEILLNFVPLQGMKSAILKMLDRAASLEAESTLPEDRKSSASPTVRTLHGFVYPGNDETTRHVFVSPAEHLRSRGVSLPLDHEEDSGALREW
;
A
#
# COMPACT_ATOMS: atom_id res chain seq x y z
N MET A 1 8.51 -5.43 -11.59
CA MET A 1 8.99 -4.08 -11.94
C MET A 1 7.97 -2.98 -11.63
N GLY A 2 6.74 -3.00 -12.16
CA GLY A 2 5.75 -1.95 -11.86
C GLY A 2 5.43 -1.79 -10.37
N ASP A 3 5.37 -2.89 -9.62
CA ASP A 3 5.23 -2.86 -8.15
C ASP A 3 6.39 -2.11 -7.48
N ALA A 4 7.62 -2.33 -7.93
CA ALA A 4 8.79 -1.66 -7.38
C ALA A 4 8.75 -0.14 -7.64
N LEU A 5 8.24 0.26 -8.82
CA LEU A 5 8.02 1.65 -9.15
C LEU A 5 6.97 2.28 -8.22
N ALA A 6 5.85 1.60 -8.00
CA ALA A 6 4.81 2.04 -7.06
C ALA A 6 5.38 2.19 -5.65
N TRP A 7 6.11 1.20 -5.13
CA TRP A 7 6.75 1.26 -3.81
C TRP A 7 7.82 2.36 -3.69
N ARG A 8 8.46 2.74 -4.79
CA ARG A 8 9.47 3.81 -4.80
C ARG A 8 8.87 5.21 -4.78
N PHE A 9 7.74 5.41 -5.47
CA PHE A 9 7.17 6.73 -5.71
C PHE A 9 5.91 7.04 -4.89
N LEU A 10 5.25 6.01 -4.36
CA LEU A 10 4.02 6.14 -3.57
C LEU A 10 4.29 5.69 -2.13
N ASN A 11 3.70 6.40 -1.17
CA ASN A 11 3.73 5.94 0.21
C ASN A 11 2.81 4.72 0.42
N ARG A 12 3.02 4.01 1.54
CA ARG A 12 2.25 2.79 1.88
C ARG A 12 0.75 3.02 1.96
N HIS A 13 0.32 4.18 2.49
CA HIS A 13 -1.10 4.49 2.62
C HIS A 13 -1.75 4.60 1.23
N VAL A 14 -1.16 5.39 0.32
CA VAL A 14 -1.60 5.49 -1.08
C VAL A 14 -1.69 4.12 -1.74
N ILE A 15 -0.66 3.28 -1.60
CA ILE A 15 -0.66 1.93 -2.17
C ILE A 15 -1.85 1.10 -1.65
N ARG A 16 -2.12 1.12 -0.33
CA ARG A 16 -3.24 0.38 0.28
C ARG A 16 -4.59 0.87 -0.22
N GLU A 17 -4.73 2.18 -0.37
CA GLU A 17 -5.95 2.81 -0.86
C GLU A 17 -6.22 2.49 -2.32
N MET A 18 -5.20 2.61 -3.16
CA MET A 18 -5.30 2.32 -4.58
C MET A 18 -5.45 0.82 -4.87
N ALA A 19 -4.99 -0.06 -3.98
CA ALA A 19 -5.14 -1.51 -4.11
C ALA A 19 -6.55 -2.04 -3.76
N ARG A 20 -7.42 -1.22 -3.15
CA ARG A 20 -8.72 -1.68 -2.63
C ARG A 20 -9.56 -2.33 -3.73
N GLY A 21 -9.93 -3.60 -3.57
CA GLY A 21 -10.78 -4.33 -4.51
C GLY A 21 -10.02 -5.11 -5.58
N ARG A 22 -8.68 -5.06 -5.60
CA ARG A 22 -7.89 -5.94 -6.45
C ARG A 22 -7.75 -7.33 -5.82
N LEU A 23 -8.16 -8.35 -6.56
CA LEU A 23 -7.99 -9.76 -6.17
C LEU A 23 -7.03 -10.51 -7.09
N ARG A 24 -6.80 -9.99 -8.31
CA ARG A 24 -5.94 -10.59 -9.34
C ARG A 24 -5.24 -9.51 -10.16
N PRO A 25 -4.06 -9.79 -10.73
CA PRO A 25 -3.48 -8.96 -11.76
C PRO A 25 -4.46 -8.77 -12.93
N PRO A 26 -4.38 -7.65 -13.63
CA PRO A 26 -5.19 -7.40 -14.81
C PRO A 26 -4.68 -8.29 -15.95
N SER A 27 -5.59 -8.70 -16.81
CA SER A 27 -5.23 -9.42 -18.03
C SER A 27 -4.88 -8.40 -19.10
N LEU A 28 -3.62 -8.38 -19.53
CA LEU A 28 -3.19 -7.62 -20.72
C LEU A 28 -3.73 -8.20 -22.04
N LYS A 29 -4.25 -9.44 -21.99
CA LYS A 29 -4.74 -10.14 -23.18
C LYS A 29 -5.99 -9.44 -23.74
N GLY A 30 -5.88 -8.97 -24.99
CA GLY A 30 -7.00 -8.39 -25.74
C GLY A 30 -7.25 -6.90 -25.51
N GLN A 31 -6.36 -6.19 -24.80
CA GLN A 31 -6.47 -4.73 -24.62
C GLN A 31 -6.04 -3.94 -25.86
N GLY A 32 -5.01 -4.41 -26.59
CA GLY A 32 -4.57 -3.83 -27.87
C GLY A 32 -4.38 -2.31 -27.80
N GLN A 33 -5.10 -1.58 -28.67
CA GLN A 33 -5.00 -0.13 -28.83
C GLN A 33 -5.32 0.67 -27.57
N ASP A 34 -6.13 0.16 -26.65
CA ASP A 34 -6.42 0.87 -25.39
C ASP A 34 -5.19 0.90 -24.48
N PHE A 35 -4.41 -0.19 -24.46
CA PHE A 35 -3.18 -0.26 -23.69
C PHE A 35 -2.04 0.54 -24.36
N ASP A 36 -1.96 0.53 -25.69
CA ASP A 36 -1.02 1.39 -26.44
C ASP A 36 -1.25 2.87 -26.10
N TYR A 37 -2.51 3.30 -26.04
CA TYR A 37 -2.85 4.66 -25.65
C TYR A 37 -2.45 4.99 -24.19
N VAL A 38 -2.59 4.04 -23.26
CA VAL A 38 -2.09 4.18 -21.88
C VAL A 38 -0.57 4.36 -21.86
N LEU A 39 0.16 3.61 -22.69
CA LEU A 39 1.62 3.74 -22.82
C LEU A 39 2.03 5.08 -23.41
N ASP A 40 1.32 5.57 -24.43
CA ASP A 40 1.55 6.89 -25.03
C ASP A 40 1.38 8.02 -24.00
N VAL A 41 0.28 7.97 -23.22
CA VAL A 41 0.04 8.94 -22.14
C VAL A 41 1.15 8.87 -21.09
N ALA A 42 1.58 7.66 -20.71
CA ALA A 42 2.68 7.48 -19.77
C ALA A 42 4.02 8.01 -20.31
N GLU A 43 4.31 7.82 -21.61
CA GLU A 43 5.51 8.35 -22.26
C GLU A 43 5.54 9.89 -22.20
N ASP A 44 4.44 10.55 -22.52
CA ASP A 44 4.34 12.01 -22.44
C ASP A 44 4.56 12.54 -21.01
N ILE A 45 3.97 11.87 -20.02
CA ILE A 45 4.15 12.19 -18.59
C ILE A 45 5.62 12.02 -18.18
N ALA A 46 6.27 10.94 -18.61
CA ALA A 46 7.69 10.71 -18.36
C ALA A 46 8.57 11.74 -19.07
N GLY A 47 8.23 12.13 -20.31
CA GLY A 47 8.89 13.18 -21.08
C GLY A 47 8.81 14.55 -20.41
N ALA A 48 7.74 14.80 -19.64
CA ALA A 48 7.60 15.97 -18.79
C ALA A 48 8.38 15.89 -17.45
N GLY A 49 9.12 14.80 -17.21
CA GLY A 49 9.93 14.60 -16.01
C GLY A 49 9.15 14.10 -14.79
N LEU A 50 7.91 13.64 -14.96
CA LEU A 50 7.09 13.07 -13.90
C LEU A 50 7.18 11.53 -13.89
N ALA A 51 6.76 10.89 -12.80
CA ALA A 51 6.82 9.43 -12.67
C ALA A 51 5.43 8.80 -12.95
N PRO A 52 5.19 8.25 -14.16
CA PRO A 52 3.97 7.51 -14.45
C PRO A 52 4.05 6.08 -13.88
N ILE A 53 2.98 5.63 -13.24
CA ILE A 53 2.82 4.25 -12.77
C ILE A 53 1.58 3.67 -13.44
N ILE A 54 1.79 2.72 -14.33
CA ILE A 54 0.71 2.11 -15.11
C ILE A 54 0.05 1.02 -14.28
N ALA A 55 -1.24 1.17 -13.98
CA ALA A 55 -2.00 0.28 -13.11
C ALA A 55 -2.01 -1.16 -13.63
N ASP A 56 -1.97 -1.34 -14.94
CA ASP A 56 -1.96 -2.65 -15.60
C ASP A 56 -0.62 -3.40 -15.53
N LEU A 57 0.47 -2.72 -15.14
CA LEU A 57 1.80 -3.31 -14.99
C LEU A 57 2.22 -3.53 -13.53
N THR A 58 1.30 -3.33 -12.60
CA THR A 58 1.48 -3.54 -11.16
C THR A 58 0.34 -4.39 -10.60
N HIS A 59 0.53 -5.01 -9.45
CA HIS A 59 -0.50 -5.68 -8.64
C HIS A 59 -1.11 -4.77 -7.56
N LEU A 60 -0.58 -3.55 -7.41
CA LEU A 60 -0.84 -2.69 -6.26
C LEU A 60 -1.87 -1.59 -6.52
N ILE A 61 -2.26 -1.34 -7.77
CA ILE A 61 -3.10 -0.20 -8.15
C ILE A 61 -4.33 -0.68 -8.93
N SER A 62 -5.53 -0.45 -8.41
CA SER A 62 -6.78 -0.96 -8.99
C SER A 62 -7.78 0.11 -9.40
N VAL A 63 -7.33 1.37 -9.35
CA VAL A 63 -8.09 2.59 -9.60
C VAL A 63 -7.25 3.47 -10.52
N GLY A 64 -7.83 3.98 -11.60
CA GLY A 64 -7.08 4.64 -12.68
C GLY A 64 -6.34 3.64 -13.58
N ASP A 65 -5.94 4.13 -14.74
CA ASP A 65 -5.07 3.43 -15.70
C ASP A 65 -3.61 3.88 -15.53
N VAL A 66 -3.38 5.17 -15.23
CA VAL A 66 -2.06 5.74 -14.94
C VAL A 66 -2.13 6.58 -13.66
N ILE A 67 -1.19 6.35 -12.75
CA ILE A 67 -0.97 7.20 -11.58
C ILE A 67 0.27 8.04 -11.82
N VAL A 68 0.12 9.36 -11.76
CA VAL A 68 1.23 10.30 -11.86
C VAL A 68 1.68 10.65 -10.46
N ALA A 69 2.89 10.26 -10.11
CA ALA A 69 3.50 10.59 -8.83
C ALA A 69 4.42 11.81 -8.95
N ALA A 70 4.16 12.81 -8.12
CA ALA A 70 5.03 13.95 -7.87
C ALA A 70 5.19 14.12 -6.34
N PRO A 71 6.20 14.87 -5.85
CA PRO A 71 6.57 14.88 -4.42
C PRO A 71 5.43 15.13 -3.43
N GLU A 72 4.44 15.96 -3.78
CA GLU A 72 3.33 16.34 -2.90
C GLU A 72 1.95 16.16 -3.55
N VAL A 73 1.91 15.62 -4.77
CA VAL A 73 0.66 15.46 -5.50
C VAL A 73 0.66 14.15 -6.26
N ILE A 74 -0.49 13.50 -6.22
CA ILE A 74 -0.77 12.34 -7.06
C ILE A 74 -1.91 12.70 -7.99
N THR A 75 -1.82 12.27 -9.24
CA THR A 75 -2.95 12.37 -10.18
C THR A 75 -3.37 10.99 -10.64
N ILE A 76 -4.64 10.65 -10.43
CA ILE A 76 -5.27 9.42 -10.90
C ILE A 76 -5.84 9.70 -12.30
N LEU A 77 -5.29 9.06 -13.32
CA LEU A 77 -5.69 9.24 -14.71
C LEU A 77 -6.43 8.01 -15.23
N GLU A 78 -7.61 8.22 -15.78
CA GLU A 78 -8.38 7.24 -16.52
C GLU A 78 -8.23 7.52 -18.03
N CYS A 79 -7.54 6.64 -18.75
CA CYS A 79 -7.30 6.81 -20.17
C CYS A 79 -8.52 6.31 -20.97
N LYS A 80 -8.88 7.06 -22.01
CA LYS A 80 -10.00 6.72 -22.89
C LYS A 80 -9.58 6.96 -24.33
N ASN A 81 -9.32 5.90 -25.07
CA ASN A 81 -8.97 5.96 -26.49
C ASN A 81 -10.21 6.19 -27.37
N SER A 82 -10.89 7.30 -27.11
CA SER A 82 -12.08 7.76 -27.83
C SER A 82 -12.11 9.27 -27.81
N SER A 83 -12.82 9.91 -28.73
CA SER A 83 -13.05 11.36 -28.65
C SER A 83 -13.65 11.74 -27.28
N SER A 84 -13.17 12.83 -26.70
CA SER A 84 -13.72 13.37 -25.44
C SER A 84 -15.22 13.62 -25.58
N PHE A 85 -16.01 13.14 -24.62
CA PHE A 85 -17.45 13.37 -24.64
C PHE A 85 -17.83 14.68 -23.94
N ASN A 86 -18.75 15.41 -24.54
CA ASN A 86 -19.44 16.53 -23.91
C ASN A 86 -20.70 16.06 -23.14
N HIS A 87 -20.60 15.06 -22.27
CA HIS A 87 -21.71 14.72 -21.37
C HIS A 87 -21.18 14.05 -20.10
N LYS A 88 -21.96 14.13 -19.02
CA LYS A 88 -21.66 13.46 -17.76
C LYS A 88 -21.41 11.96 -18.00
N PRO A 89 -20.35 11.36 -17.41
CA PRO A 89 -20.08 9.94 -17.53
C PRO A 89 -21.30 9.10 -17.13
N GLN A 90 -21.53 8.01 -17.86
CA GLN A 90 -22.64 7.07 -17.61
C GLN A 90 -22.12 5.63 -17.48
N GLY A 91 -22.92 4.77 -16.85
CA GLY A 91 -22.67 3.33 -16.79
C GLY A 91 -21.32 2.95 -16.19
N ARG A 92 -20.44 2.32 -17.00
CA ARG A 92 -19.09 1.94 -16.55
C ARG A 92 -18.21 3.16 -16.26
N HIS A 93 -18.26 4.20 -17.09
CA HIS A 93 -17.42 5.38 -16.92
C HIS A 93 -17.77 6.14 -15.65
N ALA A 94 -19.08 6.25 -15.31
CA ALA A 94 -19.53 6.84 -14.06
C ALA A 94 -18.97 6.09 -12.84
N ARG A 95 -19.03 4.75 -12.84
CA ARG A 95 -18.51 3.93 -11.74
C ARG A 95 -16.99 4.03 -11.58
N GLN A 96 -16.26 4.16 -12.68
CA GLN A 96 -14.81 4.39 -12.64
C GLN A 96 -14.48 5.76 -12.05
N GLN A 97 -15.16 6.81 -12.51
CA GLN A 97 -15.03 8.17 -11.97
C GLN A 97 -15.36 8.21 -10.46
N GLU A 98 -16.49 7.64 -10.04
CA GLU A 98 -16.90 7.63 -8.63
C GLU A 98 -15.84 6.96 -7.75
N ARG A 99 -15.34 5.79 -8.16
CA ARG A 99 -14.31 5.08 -7.41
C ARG A 99 -13.00 5.87 -7.32
N ALA A 100 -12.60 6.52 -8.41
CA ALA A 100 -11.38 7.31 -8.45
C ALA A 100 -11.49 8.61 -7.66
N LEU A 101 -12.65 9.28 -7.70
CA LEU A 101 -12.93 10.45 -6.86
C LEU A 101 -12.94 10.07 -5.38
N MET A 102 -13.62 8.99 -4.98
CA MET A 102 -13.61 8.52 -3.59
C MET A 102 -12.19 8.23 -3.09
N ALA A 103 -11.34 7.63 -3.93
CA ALA A 103 -9.93 7.40 -3.59
C ALA A 103 -9.15 8.71 -3.47
N ALA A 104 -9.33 9.64 -4.42
CA ALA A 104 -8.69 10.94 -4.41
C ALA A 104 -9.09 11.76 -3.17
N ASP A 105 -10.38 11.76 -2.84
CA ASP A 105 -10.93 12.48 -1.70
C ASP A 105 -10.43 11.89 -0.39
N TYR A 106 -10.45 10.56 -0.24
CA TYR A 106 -9.91 9.95 0.97
C TYR A 106 -8.42 10.23 1.16
N LEU A 107 -7.62 10.17 0.10
CA LEU A 107 -6.19 10.44 0.19
C LEU A 107 -5.87 11.91 0.51
N ALA A 108 -6.69 12.83 -0.01
CA ALA A 108 -6.51 14.25 0.15
C ALA A 108 -7.10 14.81 1.46
N ASP A 109 -8.22 14.26 1.92
CA ASP A 109 -8.94 14.76 3.09
C ASP A 109 -8.75 13.88 4.33
N GLY A 110 -8.27 12.64 4.15
CA GLY A 110 -8.08 11.66 5.22
C GLY A 110 -9.38 11.08 5.79
N ILE A 111 -10.55 11.46 5.25
CA ILE A 111 -11.84 10.99 5.73
C ILE A 111 -12.84 10.85 4.59
N ILE A 112 -13.58 9.73 4.58
CA ILE A 112 -14.75 9.55 3.71
C ILE A 112 -15.85 8.81 4.47
N THR A 113 -17.10 9.13 4.14
CA THR A 113 -18.23 8.27 4.50
C THR A 113 -18.47 7.29 3.36
N THR A 114 -18.42 6.00 3.67
CA THR A 114 -18.67 4.95 2.69
C THR A 114 -20.15 4.87 2.30
N ASN A 115 -20.44 4.17 1.20
CA ASN A 115 -21.81 3.89 0.76
C ASN A 115 -22.66 3.13 1.80
N GLU A 116 -22.01 2.47 2.77
CA GLU A 116 -22.66 1.77 3.88
C GLU A 116 -22.92 2.70 5.09
N GLY A 117 -22.60 3.99 4.98
CA GLY A 117 -22.75 4.97 6.05
C GLY A 117 -21.66 4.89 7.13
N MET A 118 -20.62 4.09 6.92
CA MET A 118 -19.48 3.98 7.83
C MET A 118 -18.43 5.02 7.47
N ASP A 119 -17.98 5.79 8.46
CA ASP A 119 -16.84 6.70 8.31
C ASP A 119 -15.53 5.93 8.30
N ARG A 120 -14.63 6.31 7.40
CA ARG A 120 -13.26 5.84 7.35
C ARG A 120 -12.36 7.04 7.56
N ILE A 121 -11.44 6.93 8.51
CA ILE A 121 -10.54 8.00 8.90
C ILE A 121 -9.11 7.47 8.80
N SER A 122 -8.22 8.24 8.19
CA SER A 122 -6.77 8.02 8.25
C SER A 122 -6.20 8.72 9.47
N ILE A 123 -5.23 8.09 10.11
CA ILE A 123 -4.53 8.59 11.28
C ILE A 123 -3.05 8.42 11.02
N ASP A 124 -2.26 9.48 11.22
CA ASP A 124 -0.82 9.39 11.15
C ASP A 124 -0.27 8.61 12.35
N LEU A 125 0.56 7.62 12.04
CA LEU A 125 1.25 6.82 13.01
C LEU A 125 2.72 6.75 12.59
N ASP A 126 3.60 7.04 13.53
CA ASP A 126 5.02 6.76 13.38
C ASP A 126 5.21 5.24 13.43
N LEU A 127 5.20 4.61 12.26
CA LEU A 127 5.51 3.20 12.15
C LEU A 127 7.02 2.99 12.35
N PRO A 128 7.42 1.96 13.12
CA PRO A 128 8.82 1.56 13.19
C PRO A 128 9.36 1.19 11.80
N GLU A 129 10.62 1.56 11.56
CA GLU A 129 11.30 1.23 10.32
C GLU A 129 11.69 -0.26 10.26
N PRO A 130 11.69 -0.88 9.07
CA PRO A 130 12.26 -2.21 8.86
C PRO A 130 13.74 -2.30 9.26
N ASP A 131 14.15 -3.39 9.93
CA ASP A 131 15.56 -3.65 10.25
C ASP A 131 16.32 -4.22 9.04
N THR A 132 16.55 -3.33 8.08
CA THR A 132 17.24 -3.65 6.82
C THR A 132 18.72 -3.94 7.01
N ASP A 133 19.33 -3.39 8.07
CA ASP A 133 20.72 -3.63 8.41
C ASP A 133 20.95 -5.06 8.90
N SER A 134 20.09 -5.57 9.79
CA SER A 134 20.13 -6.96 10.23
C SER A 134 19.85 -7.91 9.08
N LEU A 135 18.87 -7.62 8.22
CA LEU A 135 18.63 -8.40 7.00
C LEU A 135 19.87 -8.46 6.11
N HIS A 136 20.51 -7.32 5.82
CA HIS A 136 21.72 -7.26 5.01
C HIS A 136 22.89 -8.06 5.63
N LYS A 137 23.12 -7.90 6.95
CA LYS A 137 24.16 -8.67 7.66
C LYS A 137 23.88 -10.16 7.60
N CYS A 138 22.62 -10.57 7.76
CA CYS A 138 22.21 -11.97 7.70
C CYS A 138 22.44 -12.56 6.30
N ILE A 139 22.11 -11.81 5.24
CA ILE A 139 22.40 -12.23 3.86
C ILE A 139 23.90 -12.48 3.66
N LYS A 140 24.76 -11.57 4.12
CA LYS A 140 26.21 -11.74 4.02
C LYS A 140 26.72 -12.93 4.84
N ALA A 141 26.22 -13.09 6.06
CA ALA A 141 26.58 -14.23 6.90
C ALA A 141 26.18 -15.57 6.25
N ALA A 142 25.04 -15.62 5.57
CA ALA A 142 24.62 -16.80 4.82
C ALA A 142 25.55 -17.09 3.63
N GLN A 143 26.00 -16.06 2.90
CA GLN A 143 26.97 -16.21 1.81
C GLN A 143 28.34 -16.72 2.27
N ASP A 144 28.81 -16.24 3.42
CA ASP A 144 30.12 -16.62 3.97
C ASP A 144 30.08 -17.96 4.72
N SER A 145 28.88 -18.48 4.99
CA SER A 145 28.64 -19.74 5.70
C SER A 145 28.84 -20.94 4.78
N SER A 146 29.55 -21.97 5.26
CA SER A 146 29.68 -23.24 4.54
C SER A 146 28.34 -23.98 4.36
N LEU A 147 27.33 -23.65 5.16
CA LEU A 147 25.98 -24.19 5.06
C LEU A 147 25.10 -23.41 4.06
N GLY A 148 25.55 -22.25 3.58
CA GLY A 148 24.72 -21.35 2.78
C GLY A 148 23.57 -20.73 3.58
N ALA A 149 23.67 -20.66 4.91
CA ALA A 149 22.59 -20.18 5.75
C ALA A 149 23.08 -19.46 6.99
N ALA A 150 22.27 -18.51 7.45
CA ALA A 150 22.47 -17.76 8.69
C ALA A 150 21.14 -17.29 9.27
N PHE A 151 21.12 -17.07 10.58
CA PHE A 151 20.03 -16.38 11.25
C PHE A 151 20.54 -15.15 11.99
N THR A 152 19.65 -14.20 12.21
CA THR A 152 19.88 -13.07 13.12
C THR A 152 18.60 -12.80 13.89
N GLU A 153 18.75 -12.43 15.15
CA GLU A 153 17.66 -11.88 15.95
C GLU A 153 17.52 -10.39 15.65
N ILE A 154 16.28 -9.93 15.44
CA ILE A 154 15.94 -8.51 15.25
C ILE A 154 15.17 -7.94 16.44
N ASP A 155 14.57 -8.80 17.27
CA ASP A 155 13.88 -8.48 18.51
C ASP A 155 13.71 -9.75 19.35
N GLU A 156 13.25 -9.62 20.60
CA GLU A 156 12.97 -10.76 21.46
C GLU A 156 12.03 -11.77 20.78
N ARG A 157 12.53 -12.99 20.54
CA ARG A 157 11.79 -14.09 19.86
C ARG A 157 11.31 -13.70 18.46
N ASP A 158 12.14 -12.95 17.74
CA ASP A 158 11.89 -12.44 16.40
C ASP A 158 13.18 -12.56 15.57
N LEU A 159 13.18 -13.53 14.65
CA LEU A 159 14.35 -14.00 13.94
C LEU A 159 14.15 -13.85 12.43
N ILE A 160 15.22 -13.45 11.76
CA ILE A 160 15.35 -13.54 10.30
C ILE A 160 16.27 -14.72 9.98
N LEU A 161 15.79 -15.62 9.14
CA LEU A 161 16.58 -16.68 8.51
C LEU A 161 16.86 -16.28 7.07
N VAL A 162 18.11 -16.43 6.64
CA VAL A 162 18.48 -16.36 5.23
C VAL A 162 19.11 -17.68 4.82
N ILE A 163 18.59 -18.24 3.73
CA ILE A 163 19.16 -19.39 3.03
C ILE A 163 19.58 -18.90 1.65
N TRP A 164 20.87 -18.93 1.40
CA TRP A 164 21.46 -18.81 0.09
C TRP A 164 21.88 -20.22 -0.33
N PRO A 165 21.00 -20.95 -1.04
CA PRO A 165 21.19 -22.36 -1.32
C PRO A 165 22.59 -22.62 -1.90
N GLY A 166 23.34 -23.44 -1.16
CA GLY A 166 24.59 -24.05 -1.59
C GLY A 166 24.29 -25.43 -2.19
N GLU A 167 24.99 -26.46 -1.76
CA GLU A 167 24.75 -27.85 -2.20
C GLU A 167 23.62 -28.56 -1.43
N LEU A 168 23.06 -27.94 -0.38
CA LEU A 168 22.05 -28.52 0.51
C LEU A 168 20.63 -28.00 0.21
N GLU A 169 19.63 -28.86 0.41
CA GLU A 169 18.21 -28.49 0.32
C GLU A 169 17.74 -27.73 1.57
N SER A 170 16.71 -26.88 1.44
CA SER A 170 16.24 -25.98 2.52
C SER A 170 15.86 -26.70 3.82
N ASP A 171 15.27 -27.89 3.73
CA ASP A 171 14.85 -28.67 4.91
C ASP A 171 16.07 -29.20 5.70
N GLU A 172 17.14 -29.59 5.00
CA GLU A 172 18.39 -30.06 5.61
C GLU A 172 19.11 -28.92 6.35
N VAL A 173 19.03 -27.71 5.78
CA VAL A 173 19.55 -26.50 6.41
C VAL A 173 18.80 -26.21 7.71
N LEU A 174 17.46 -26.29 7.71
CA LEU A 174 16.65 -26.04 8.92
C LEU A 174 16.97 -27.03 10.04
N ASP A 175 17.12 -28.31 9.72
CA ASP A 175 17.49 -29.35 10.68
C ASP A 175 18.89 -29.10 11.28
N CYS A 176 19.84 -28.64 10.46
CA CYS A 176 21.19 -28.32 10.91
C CYS A 176 21.26 -27.10 11.85
N LEU A 177 20.29 -26.18 11.75
CA LEU A 177 20.26 -24.96 12.55
C LEU A 177 19.78 -25.18 13.99
N GLY A 178 19.11 -26.31 14.28
CA GLY A 178 18.78 -26.72 15.65
C GLY A 178 17.92 -25.70 16.42
N MET A 179 16.98 -25.03 15.74
CA MET A 179 16.14 -24.00 16.36
C MET A 179 15.17 -24.61 17.39
N ASP A 180 15.13 -24.03 18.59
CA ASP A 180 14.21 -24.42 19.65
C ASP A 180 13.18 -23.31 19.91
N PHE A 181 11.91 -23.63 19.66
CA PHE A 181 10.76 -22.75 19.86
C PHE A 181 9.85 -23.22 21.00
N THR A 182 10.31 -24.14 21.86
CA THR A 182 9.47 -24.78 22.89
C THR A 182 8.81 -23.77 23.84
N ASP A 183 9.49 -22.67 24.15
CA ASP A 183 8.98 -21.63 25.06
C ASP A 183 8.15 -20.54 24.36
N TRP A 184 7.95 -20.63 23.04
CA TRP A 184 7.19 -19.63 22.28
C TRP A 184 5.69 -19.85 22.44
N LYS A 185 4.95 -18.77 22.66
CA LYS A 185 3.52 -18.84 22.94
C LYS A 185 2.70 -19.07 21.67
N ASP A 186 2.93 -18.25 20.66
CA ASP A 186 2.26 -18.34 19.36
C ASP A 186 3.29 -18.14 18.24
N PRO A 187 4.11 -19.17 17.93
CA PRO A 187 5.07 -19.10 16.84
C PRO A 187 4.36 -18.92 15.50
N ALA A 188 4.88 -18.00 14.69
CA ALA A 188 4.49 -17.79 13.31
C ALA A 188 5.72 -17.78 12.41
N ILE A 189 5.56 -18.31 11.20
CA ILE A 189 6.57 -18.34 10.16
C ILE A 189 6.01 -17.73 8.89
N ALA A 190 6.83 -16.95 8.20
CA ALA A 190 6.54 -16.51 6.84
C ALA A 190 7.82 -16.48 6.01
N PHE A 191 7.68 -16.79 4.72
CA PHE A 191 8.77 -16.71 3.77
C PHE A 191 8.53 -15.56 2.81
N PHE A 192 9.59 -14.80 2.55
CA PHE A 192 9.54 -13.63 1.68
C PHE A 192 9.28 -14.00 0.21
N SER A 193 9.51 -15.25 -0.18
CA SER A 193 9.08 -15.81 -1.48
C SER A 193 7.58 -15.62 -1.72
N ASP A 194 6.75 -15.67 -0.67
CA ASP A 194 5.31 -15.43 -0.78
C ASP A 194 4.98 -14.01 -1.27
N ALA A 195 5.89 -13.04 -1.09
CA ALA A 195 5.73 -11.69 -1.60
C ALA A 195 6.06 -11.57 -3.11
N VAL A 196 6.85 -12.51 -3.65
CA VAL A 196 7.12 -12.63 -5.09
C VAL A 196 5.92 -13.29 -5.78
N ASP A 197 5.46 -14.41 -5.23
CA ASP A 197 4.38 -15.21 -5.84
C ASP A 197 3.01 -14.53 -5.70
N VAL A 198 2.77 -13.89 -4.55
CA VAL A 198 1.51 -13.22 -4.22
C VAL A 198 1.79 -11.81 -3.71
N PRO A 199 2.10 -10.86 -4.61
CA PRO A 199 2.34 -9.47 -4.23
C PRO A 199 1.05 -8.83 -3.68
N THR A 200 1.19 -8.13 -2.55
CA THR A 200 0.09 -7.39 -1.93
C THR A 200 0.58 -6.04 -1.43
N PRO A 201 -0.31 -5.05 -1.22
CA PRO A 201 0.06 -3.74 -0.66
C PRO A 201 0.56 -3.78 0.79
N PHE A 202 0.58 -4.95 1.43
CA PHE A 202 1.03 -5.14 2.82
C PHE A 202 2.40 -5.81 2.91
N ARG A 203 2.96 -6.24 1.78
CA ARG A 203 4.22 -7.00 1.70
C ARG A 203 5.26 -6.17 0.96
N MET A 204 6.46 -6.05 1.53
CA MET A 204 7.55 -5.35 0.88
C MET A 204 7.87 -6.02 -0.47
N ASN A 205 8.09 -5.21 -1.51
CA ASN A 205 8.55 -5.74 -2.79
C ASN A 205 10.07 -5.97 -2.77
N PRO A 206 10.58 -7.15 -3.17
CA PRO A 206 12.02 -7.44 -3.17
C PRO A 206 12.87 -6.43 -3.95
N TYR A 207 12.36 -5.95 -5.08
CA TYR A 207 13.06 -4.94 -5.91
C TYR A 207 13.06 -3.54 -5.29
N ALA A 208 12.14 -3.27 -4.35
CA ALA A 208 12.05 -2.01 -3.64
C ALA A 208 12.70 -2.05 -2.24
N ALA A 209 13.16 -3.21 -1.78
CA ALA A 209 13.86 -3.34 -0.51
C ALA A 209 15.10 -2.43 -0.46
N ALA A 210 15.44 -1.91 0.71
CA ALA A 210 16.63 -1.09 0.94
C ALA A 210 17.90 -1.97 1.01
N LEU A 211 18.14 -2.75 -0.04
CA LEU A 211 19.26 -3.67 -0.18
C LEU A 211 20.09 -3.32 -1.43
N PRO A 212 21.39 -3.66 -1.44
CA PRO A 212 22.21 -3.63 -2.65
C PRO A 212 21.54 -4.37 -3.82
N ALA A 213 21.73 -3.86 -5.05
CA ALA A 213 21.10 -4.40 -6.24
C ALA A 213 21.28 -5.93 -6.43
N PRO A 214 22.48 -6.52 -6.20
CA PRO A 214 22.65 -7.97 -6.32
C PRO A 214 21.73 -8.78 -5.40
N PHE A 215 21.52 -8.33 -4.16
CA PHE A 215 20.64 -9.03 -3.22
C PHE A 215 19.17 -8.88 -3.58
N ARG A 216 18.77 -7.71 -4.11
CA ARG A 216 17.40 -7.52 -4.60
C ARG A 216 17.06 -8.43 -5.77
N CYS A 217 18.00 -8.59 -6.72
CA CYS A 217 17.86 -9.52 -7.84
C CYS A 217 17.75 -10.95 -7.32
N ALA A 218 18.70 -11.39 -6.49
CA ALA A 218 18.72 -12.74 -5.96
C ALA A 218 17.45 -13.08 -5.13
N LEU A 219 16.94 -12.16 -4.32
CA LEU A 219 15.65 -12.32 -3.63
C LEU A 219 14.46 -12.46 -4.58
N ALA A 220 14.47 -11.69 -5.67
CA ALA A 220 13.35 -11.69 -6.62
C ALA A 220 13.37 -12.87 -7.58
N GLU A 221 14.55 -13.42 -7.87
CA GLU A 221 14.77 -14.58 -8.73
C GLU A 221 14.63 -15.90 -7.95
N GLY A 222 14.57 -15.84 -6.61
CA GLY A 222 14.45 -17.00 -5.74
C GLY A 222 15.79 -17.65 -5.38
N ASP A 223 16.91 -17.03 -5.77
CA ASP A 223 18.27 -17.44 -5.39
C ASP A 223 18.56 -17.24 -3.91
N ILE A 224 17.75 -16.45 -3.20
CA ILE A 224 17.81 -16.32 -1.74
C ILE A 224 16.42 -16.54 -1.19
N VAL A 225 16.32 -17.45 -0.22
CA VAL A 225 15.11 -17.62 0.59
C VAL A 225 15.31 -16.85 1.89
N VAL A 226 14.36 -15.96 2.19
CA VAL A 226 14.33 -15.26 3.47
C VAL A 226 13.10 -15.68 4.24
N GLY A 227 13.30 -16.22 5.43
CA GLY A 227 12.24 -16.56 6.38
C GLY A 227 12.23 -15.59 7.54
N ARG A 228 11.05 -15.34 8.12
CA ARG A 228 10.89 -14.70 9.41
C ARG A 228 10.18 -15.65 10.36
N PHE A 229 10.74 -15.82 11.55
CA PHE A 229 10.18 -16.62 12.64
C PHE A 229 9.93 -15.69 13.81
N VAL A 230 8.69 -15.61 14.27
CA VAL A 230 8.34 -14.66 15.33
C VAL A 230 7.27 -15.23 16.28
N ASP A 231 7.45 -14.99 17.58
CA ASP A 231 6.42 -15.28 18.59
C ASP A 231 5.38 -14.15 18.60
N ILE A 232 4.37 -14.25 17.74
CA ILE A 232 3.29 -13.25 17.65
C ILE A 232 2.55 -13.13 18.98
N GLY A 233 2.61 -14.14 19.85
CA GLY A 233 2.05 -14.14 21.20
C GLY A 233 2.51 -12.96 22.06
N LEU A 234 3.69 -12.39 21.75
CA LEU A 234 4.20 -11.20 22.43
C LEU A 234 3.40 -9.92 22.12
N LEU A 235 2.54 -9.90 21.09
CA LEU A 235 1.61 -8.79 20.85
C LEU A 235 0.54 -8.65 21.93
N GLU A 236 0.18 -9.76 22.58
CA GLU A 236 -0.86 -9.72 23.60
C GLU A 236 -0.50 -8.75 24.72
N THR A 237 -1.50 -7.96 25.10
CA THR A 237 -1.35 -6.93 26.10
C THR A 237 -2.58 -6.95 26.99
N PRO A 238 -2.44 -7.27 28.29
CA PRO A 238 -3.56 -7.21 29.20
C PRO A 238 -3.97 -5.76 29.43
N LYS A 239 -5.23 -5.55 29.82
CA LYS A 239 -5.69 -4.24 30.29
C LYS A 239 -4.90 -3.84 31.55
N THR A 240 -4.36 -2.62 31.56
CA THR A 240 -3.62 -2.04 32.69
C THR A 240 -4.32 -0.79 33.22
N GLU A 241 -4.07 -0.39 34.47
CA GLU A 241 -4.52 0.92 34.98
C GLU A 241 -4.01 2.04 34.05
N GLY A 242 -4.92 2.83 33.49
CA GLY A 242 -4.62 3.92 32.56
C GLY A 242 -4.72 3.60 31.07
N ARG A 243 -5.03 2.35 30.68
CA ARG A 243 -5.39 1.99 29.30
C ARG A 243 -6.72 1.25 29.27
N ASP A 244 -7.63 1.70 28.43
CA ASP A 244 -8.99 1.15 28.41
C ASP A 244 -9.21 -0.04 27.51
N PHE A 245 -8.20 -0.42 26.75
CA PHE A 245 -8.22 -1.53 25.81
C PHE A 245 -7.17 -2.60 26.12
N ASP A 246 -7.40 -3.77 25.56
CA ASP A 246 -6.50 -4.92 25.57
C ASP A 246 -6.13 -5.33 24.13
N ILE A 247 -5.16 -6.22 24.01
CA ILE A 247 -4.85 -6.91 22.75
C ILE A 247 -4.92 -8.41 23.02
N GLU A 248 -5.86 -9.07 22.35
CA GLU A 248 -6.06 -10.51 22.37
C GLU A 248 -5.77 -11.09 20.99
N LEU A 249 -5.09 -12.24 20.94
CA LEU A 249 -4.92 -13.00 19.72
C LEU A 249 -5.91 -14.15 19.66
N TYR A 250 -6.44 -14.43 18.47
CA TYR A 250 -7.32 -15.56 18.30
C TYR A 250 -7.21 -16.28 16.95
N ARG A 251 -7.51 -17.58 17.04
CA ARG A 251 -7.75 -18.60 16.00
C ARG A 251 -8.99 -18.36 15.14
N LYS A 252 -8.90 -17.94 13.86
CA LYS A 252 -10.08 -18.03 12.95
C LYS A 252 -9.70 -18.61 11.60
N HIS A 253 -10.31 -19.76 11.26
CA HIS A 253 -10.01 -20.52 10.03
C HIS A 253 -8.50 -20.76 9.82
N GLY A 254 -7.78 -21.09 10.90
CA GLY A 254 -6.33 -21.35 10.86
C GLY A 254 -5.44 -20.11 10.75
N ARG A 255 -6.01 -18.90 10.65
CA ARG A 255 -5.27 -17.64 10.62
C ARG A 255 -5.28 -16.96 11.98
N ILE A 256 -4.20 -16.26 12.31
CA ILE A 256 -4.10 -15.44 13.51
C ILE A 256 -4.84 -14.12 13.25
N HIS A 257 -5.66 -13.73 14.20
CA HIS A 257 -6.37 -12.45 14.20
C HIS A 257 -6.04 -11.70 15.49
N ILE A 258 -6.02 -10.37 15.40
CA ILE A 258 -5.86 -9.49 16.56
C ILE A 258 -7.22 -8.85 16.85
N ARG A 259 -7.65 -8.96 18.10
CA ARG A 259 -8.85 -8.33 18.63
C ARG A 259 -8.47 -7.39 19.76
N THR A 260 -9.27 -6.35 19.91
CA THR A 260 -9.20 -5.43 21.05
C THR A 260 -10.61 -5.11 21.52
N LYS A 261 -10.77 -4.87 22.81
CA LYS A 261 -11.97 -4.24 23.35
C LYS A 261 -11.73 -2.75 23.54
N LEU A 262 -12.31 -1.92 22.67
CA LEU A 262 -12.28 -0.46 22.79
C LEU A 262 -13.60 -0.01 23.44
N HIS A 263 -13.53 0.50 24.68
CA HIS A 263 -14.71 0.81 25.49
C HIS A 263 -15.68 -0.39 25.63
N GLU A 264 -16.89 -0.30 25.07
CA GLU A 264 -17.88 -1.38 25.05
C GLU A 264 -17.84 -2.20 23.76
N HIS A 265 -17.05 -1.79 22.77
CA HIS A 265 -17.01 -2.39 21.45
C HIS A 265 -15.87 -3.39 21.31
N ILE A 266 -16.16 -4.51 20.68
CA ILE A 266 -15.16 -5.47 20.25
C ILE A 266 -14.76 -5.09 18.82
N CYS A 267 -13.48 -4.78 18.63
CA CYS A 267 -12.93 -4.39 17.35
C CYS A 267 -11.89 -5.42 16.90
N ASP A 268 -11.92 -5.76 15.61
CA ASP A 268 -10.88 -6.58 14.99
C ASP A 268 -9.89 -5.66 14.26
N ILE A 269 -8.60 -5.87 14.49
CA ILE A 269 -7.57 -5.29 13.62
C ILE A 269 -7.51 -6.17 12.35
N SER A 270 -7.41 -5.50 11.20
CA SER A 270 -7.35 -6.17 9.90
C SER A 270 -6.31 -7.30 9.90
N PRO A 271 -6.65 -8.53 9.46
CA PRO A 271 -5.70 -9.65 9.43
C PRO A 271 -4.47 -9.39 8.55
N ARG A 272 -4.59 -8.46 7.59
CA ARG A 272 -3.49 -8.01 6.73
C ARG A 272 -2.35 -7.33 7.52
N PHE A 273 -2.61 -6.92 8.75
CA PHE A 273 -1.61 -6.38 9.65
C PHE A 273 -0.61 -7.46 10.11
N ILE A 274 -1.06 -8.71 10.26
CA ILE A 274 -0.16 -9.84 10.54
C ILE A 274 0.80 -10.05 9.36
N ASP A 275 0.31 -10.00 8.12
CA ASP A 275 1.18 -10.04 6.93
C ASP A 275 2.20 -8.90 6.95
N GLU A 276 1.80 -7.70 7.38
CA GLU A 276 2.71 -6.56 7.47
C GLU A 276 3.81 -6.77 8.52
N ILE A 277 3.48 -7.35 9.68
CA ILE A 277 4.48 -7.78 10.65
C ILE A 277 5.40 -8.80 9.99
N LEU A 278 4.86 -9.91 9.51
CA LEU A 278 5.66 -11.05 9.06
C LEU A 278 6.56 -10.75 7.86
N LEU A 279 6.15 -9.89 6.93
CA LEU A 279 6.79 -9.76 5.62
C LEU A 279 7.46 -8.39 5.35
N ASN A 280 7.58 -7.52 6.36
CA ASN A 280 8.32 -6.26 6.24
C ASN A 280 9.54 -6.13 7.15
N PHE A 281 9.94 -7.18 7.88
CA PHE A 281 11.13 -7.16 8.77
C PHE A 281 11.13 -6.02 9.80
N VAL A 282 9.95 -5.57 10.21
CA VAL A 282 9.77 -4.57 11.26
C VAL A 282 9.77 -5.27 12.62
N PRO A 283 10.64 -4.90 13.59
CA PRO A 283 10.70 -5.52 14.91
C PRO A 283 9.35 -5.60 15.63
N LEU A 284 9.05 -6.73 16.25
CA LEU A 284 7.73 -7.00 16.84
C LEU A 284 7.35 -6.01 17.95
N GLN A 285 8.26 -5.65 18.85
CA GLN A 285 8.00 -4.69 19.94
C GLN A 285 7.75 -3.28 19.40
N GLY A 286 8.46 -2.90 18.34
CA GLY A 286 8.19 -1.67 17.61
C GLY A 286 6.76 -1.66 17.09
N MET A 287 6.32 -2.75 16.46
CA MET A 287 4.98 -2.84 15.92
C MET A 287 3.91 -2.87 17.02
N LYS A 288 4.16 -3.61 18.11
CA LYS A 288 3.30 -3.61 19.31
C LYS A 288 3.08 -2.19 19.81
N SER A 289 4.14 -1.40 19.92
CA SER A 289 4.07 0.00 20.34
C SER A 289 3.24 0.85 19.36
N ALA A 290 3.36 0.62 18.05
CA ALA A 290 2.57 1.31 17.04
C ALA A 290 1.07 0.96 17.14
N ILE A 291 0.72 -0.31 17.37
CA ILE A 291 -0.66 -0.75 17.58
C ILE A 291 -1.24 -0.07 18.82
N LEU A 292 -0.51 -0.04 19.93
CA LEU A 292 -0.99 0.60 21.16
C LEU A 292 -1.28 2.09 20.95
N LYS A 293 -0.38 2.82 20.26
CA LYS A 293 -0.61 4.23 19.89
C LYS A 293 -1.82 4.42 18.98
N MET A 294 -2.01 3.52 18.00
CA MET A 294 -3.20 3.52 17.14
C MET A 294 -4.48 3.37 17.96
N LEU A 295 -4.50 2.44 18.92
CA LEU A 295 -5.66 2.20 19.78
C LEU A 295 -5.92 3.37 20.73
N ASP A 296 -4.89 3.98 21.31
CA ASP A 296 -5.01 5.21 22.11
C ASP A 296 -5.64 6.35 21.30
N ARG A 297 -5.18 6.52 20.05
CA ARG A 297 -5.73 7.54 19.16
C ARG A 297 -7.17 7.23 18.77
N ALA A 298 -7.49 5.98 18.44
CA ALA A 298 -8.85 5.56 18.15
C ALA A 298 -9.81 5.77 19.33
N ALA A 299 -9.37 5.44 20.55
CA ALA A 299 -10.14 5.67 21.78
C ALA A 299 -10.46 7.16 21.98
N SER A 300 -9.48 8.02 21.72
CA SER A 300 -9.64 9.48 21.85
C SER A 300 -10.64 10.01 20.83
N LEU A 301 -10.60 9.53 19.58
CA LEU A 301 -11.57 9.92 18.54
C LEU A 301 -12.99 9.47 18.87
N GLU A 302 -13.15 8.28 19.44
CA GLU A 302 -14.46 7.80 19.87
C GLU A 302 -15.02 8.68 21.01
N ALA A 303 -14.19 9.06 21.98
CA ALA A 303 -14.59 9.90 23.10
C ALA A 303 -14.89 11.36 22.69
N GLU A 304 -14.13 11.92 21.74
CA GLU A 304 -14.29 13.30 21.27
C GLU A 304 -15.42 13.46 20.22
N SER A 305 -15.73 12.40 19.46
CA SER A 305 -16.60 12.51 18.28
C SER A 305 -18.10 12.48 18.57
N THR A 306 -18.62 13.59 19.09
CA THR A 306 -20.07 13.86 19.06
C THR A 306 -20.52 14.65 17.81
N LEU A 307 -19.59 15.30 17.09
CA LEU A 307 -19.88 16.10 15.89
C LEU A 307 -18.97 15.73 14.68
N PRO A 308 -19.47 15.78 13.42
CA PRO A 308 -18.69 15.43 12.22
C PRO A 308 -17.45 16.31 11.95
N GLU A 309 -17.44 17.56 12.40
CA GLU A 309 -16.32 18.49 12.18
C GLU A 309 -15.09 18.13 13.03
N ASP A 310 -15.28 17.52 14.21
CA ASP A 310 -14.19 17.06 15.08
C ASP A 310 -13.47 15.82 14.50
N ARG A 311 -14.17 15.05 13.66
CA ARG A 311 -13.58 13.91 12.93
C ARG A 311 -12.69 14.37 11.78
N LYS A 312 -13.07 15.43 11.08
CA LYS A 312 -12.27 16.01 9.98
C LYS A 312 -10.98 16.65 10.50
N SER A 313 -11.02 17.35 11.63
CA SER A 313 -9.82 17.96 12.23
C SER A 313 -8.80 16.92 12.72
N SER A 314 -9.27 15.69 12.96
CA SER A 314 -8.44 14.57 13.40
C SER A 314 -7.97 13.67 12.27
N ALA A 315 -8.50 13.85 11.05
CA ALA A 315 -8.06 13.11 9.89
C ALA A 315 -6.65 13.55 9.49
N SER A 316 -5.88 12.61 8.96
CA SER A 316 -4.53 12.84 8.46
C SER A 316 -4.53 12.79 6.93
N PRO A 317 -4.73 13.94 6.24
CA PRO A 317 -4.45 14.08 4.82
C PRO A 317 -3.10 13.47 4.48
N THR A 318 -3.08 12.57 3.50
CA THR A 318 -1.85 11.90 3.13
C THR A 318 -1.14 12.63 2.00
N VAL A 319 -1.88 12.96 0.94
CA VAL A 319 -1.32 13.58 -0.26
C VAL A 319 -2.42 14.24 -1.06
N ARG A 320 -2.14 15.44 -1.59
CA ARG A 320 -3.08 16.09 -2.50
C ARG A 320 -3.29 15.19 -3.70
N THR A 321 -4.54 14.82 -3.96
CA THR A 321 -4.86 13.88 -5.03
C THR A 321 -5.85 14.48 -6.01
N LEU A 322 -5.48 14.46 -7.29
CA LEU A 322 -6.31 14.85 -8.41
C LEU A 322 -6.83 13.61 -9.12
N HIS A 323 -7.94 13.74 -9.84
CA HIS A 323 -8.47 12.71 -10.70
C HIS A 323 -8.94 13.34 -12.01
N GLY A 324 -8.74 12.65 -13.13
CA GLY A 324 -9.39 13.02 -14.38
C GLY A 324 -9.26 11.96 -15.46
N PHE A 325 -10.00 12.19 -16.54
CA PHE A 325 -9.92 11.40 -17.76
C PHE A 325 -8.90 12.01 -18.72
N VAL A 326 -8.22 11.16 -19.48
CA VAL A 326 -7.31 11.57 -20.55
C VAL A 326 -7.81 11.02 -21.87
N TYR A 327 -8.04 11.91 -22.83
CA TYR A 327 -8.52 11.59 -24.18
C TYR A 327 -7.49 12.02 -25.24
N PRO A 328 -7.44 11.37 -26.42
CA PRO A 328 -6.67 11.86 -27.54
C PRO A 328 -7.06 13.31 -27.85
N GLY A 329 -6.09 14.15 -28.18
CA GLY A 329 -6.38 15.50 -28.63
C GLY A 329 -7.00 15.54 -30.02
N ASN A 330 -7.72 16.63 -30.28
CA ASN A 330 -8.49 16.81 -31.52
C ASN A 330 -7.73 17.62 -32.58
N ASP A 331 -6.53 18.11 -32.29
CA ASP A 331 -5.71 18.94 -33.18
C ASP A 331 -4.24 18.49 -33.20
N GLU A 332 -3.49 18.92 -34.21
CA GLU A 332 -2.07 18.55 -34.39
C GLU A 332 -1.15 19.09 -33.27
N THR A 333 -1.64 20.01 -32.45
CA THR A 333 -0.85 20.71 -31.43
C THR A 333 -0.99 20.12 -30.03
N THR A 334 -2.09 19.42 -29.76
CA THR A 334 -2.43 18.85 -28.45
C THR A 334 -2.49 17.34 -28.58
N ARG A 335 -1.51 16.63 -28.01
CA ARG A 335 -1.49 15.15 -28.08
C ARG A 335 -2.58 14.53 -27.19
N HIS A 336 -2.82 15.10 -26.01
CA HIS A 336 -3.78 14.61 -25.02
C HIS A 336 -4.59 15.73 -24.36
N VAL A 337 -5.85 15.45 -24.04
CA VAL A 337 -6.76 16.35 -23.33
C VAL A 337 -7.13 15.76 -21.98
N PHE A 338 -6.88 16.51 -20.91
CA PHE A 338 -7.26 16.16 -19.54
C PHE A 338 -8.61 16.76 -19.18
N VAL A 339 -9.52 15.94 -18.63
CA VAL A 339 -10.88 16.33 -18.26
C VAL A 339 -11.18 15.90 -16.83
N SER A 340 -11.51 16.84 -15.96
CA SER A 340 -11.89 16.60 -14.57
C SER A 340 -13.11 17.45 -14.18
N PRO A 341 -13.94 17.03 -13.22
CA PRO A 341 -14.93 17.91 -12.61
C PRO A 341 -14.28 19.20 -12.09
N ALA A 342 -14.87 20.35 -12.41
CA ALA A 342 -14.34 21.66 -12.00
C ALA A 342 -14.37 21.84 -10.48
N GLU A 343 -15.43 21.34 -9.82
CA GLU A 343 -15.55 21.32 -8.35
C GLU A 343 -14.40 20.57 -7.67
N HIS A 344 -13.98 19.44 -8.25
CA HIS A 344 -12.85 18.65 -7.77
C HIS A 344 -11.54 19.44 -7.92
N LEU A 345 -11.29 20.03 -9.09
CA LEU A 345 -10.08 20.82 -9.29
C LEU A 345 -10.01 22.02 -8.32
N ARG A 346 -11.12 22.74 -8.15
CA ARG A 346 -11.23 23.86 -7.22
C ARG A 346 -11.03 23.44 -5.76
N SER A 347 -11.65 22.35 -5.32
CA SER A 347 -11.49 21.84 -3.95
C SER A 347 -10.04 21.42 -3.65
N ARG A 348 -9.27 21.08 -4.70
CA ARG A 348 -7.85 20.75 -4.63
C ARG A 348 -6.92 21.94 -4.90
N GLY A 349 -7.46 23.15 -4.92
CA GLY A 349 -6.69 24.41 -5.02
C GLY A 349 -6.18 24.73 -6.43
N VAL A 350 -6.72 24.08 -7.47
CA VAL A 350 -6.42 24.44 -8.86
C VAL A 350 -7.22 25.68 -9.23
N SER A 351 -6.52 26.77 -9.55
CA SER A 351 -7.15 27.97 -10.10
C SER A 351 -7.57 27.72 -11.54
N LEU A 352 -8.88 27.65 -11.76
CA LEU A 352 -9.45 27.61 -13.10
C LEU A 352 -9.72 29.04 -13.55
N PRO A 353 -9.19 29.48 -14.71
CA PRO A 353 -9.49 30.79 -15.25
C PRO A 353 -10.95 30.81 -15.71
N LEU A 354 -11.86 31.20 -14.82
CA LEU A 354 -13.29 31.27 -15.10
C LEU A 354 -13.80 32.64 -14.68
N ASP A 355 -13.43 33.64 -15.48
CA ASP A 355 -14.06 34.98 -15.49
C ASP A 355 -14.16 35.56 -16.92
N HIS A 356 -14.02 34.73 -17.96
CA HIS A 356 -14.36 35.12 -19.33
C HIS A 356 -15.29 34.09 -19.94
N GLU A 357 -16.60 34.36 -19.80
CA GLU A 357 -17.59 33.95 -20.77
C GLU A 357 -17.23 34.57 -22.14
N GLU A 358 -16.26 34.00 -22.87
CA GLU A 358 -16.10 34.27 -24.30
C GLU A 358 -15.18 33.21 -24.96
N ASP A 359 -15.84 32.24 -25.61
CA ASP A 359 -15.52 31.78 -26.97
C ASP A 359 -14.11 31.23 -27.29
N SER A 360 -13.53 30.41 -26.42
CA SER A 360 -12.49 29.45 -26.85
C SER A 360 -12.77 28.06 -26.29
N GLY A 361 -12.96 27.09 -27.18
CA GLY A 361 -13.58 25.79 -26.93
C GLY A 361 -12.79 24.77 -26.09
N ALA A 362 -12.03 25.19 -25.08
CA ALA A 362 -11.16 24.29 -24.32
C ALA A 362 -11.61 24.00 -22.88
N LEU A 363 -12.49 24.80 -22.27
CA LEU A 363 -12.98 24.54 -20.91
C LEU A 363 -14.46 24.89 -20.81
N ARG A 364 -15.32 23.87 -20.77
CA ARG A 364 -16.75 24.03 -20.45
C ARG A 364 -17.01 23.32 -19.13
N GLU A 365 -17.41 24.09 -18.13
CA GLU A 365 -17.95 23.55 -16.88
C GLU A 365 -19.22 22.72 -17.17
N TRP A 366 -19.42 21.68 -16.36
CA TRP A 366 -20.67 20.89 -16.32
C TRP A 366 -21.57 21.41 -15.22
#